data_AF-A0A368SZU5-F1
#
_entry.id   AF-A0A368SZU5-F1
#
_cell.length_a   1.000
_cell.length_b   1.000
_cell.length_c   1.000
_cell.angle_alpha   90.00
_cell.angle_beta   90.00
_cell.angle_gamma   90.00
#
_symmetry.space_group_name_H-M   'P 1'
#
loop_
_entity.id
_entity.type
_entity.pdbx_description
1 polymer ?
#
loop_
_entity_poly.entity_id
_entity_poly.type
_entity_poly.pdbx_seq_one_letter_code
_entity_poly.pdbx_strand_id
1 'polypeptide(L)' 'MYAALRSHGVHRIYGAVHVSVSVLSLPSGITVWCRSGVFEWSSVGGGRTVVPAADVQEVVRLLLATLHT' A
#
# COMPACT_ATOMS: atom_id res chain seq x y z
N MET A 1 6.86 -1.80 -7.69
CA MET A 1 5.96 -1.99 -6.53
C MET A 1 5.25 -3.34 -6.55
N TYR A 2 4.32 -3.63 -7.48
CA TYR A 2 3.56 -4.88 -7.47
C TYR A 2 4.41 -6.17 -7.49
N ALA A 3 5.49 -6.19 -8.28
CA ALA A 3 6.43 -7.31 -8.31
C ALA A 3 7.11 -7.55 -6.94
N ALA A 4 7.53 -6.49 -6.25
CA ALA A 4 8.16 -6.56 -4.93
C ALA A 4 7.16 -7.03 -3.84
N LEU A 5 5.90 -6.60 -3.92
CA LEU A 5 4.85 -7.09 -3.03
C LEU A 5 4.56 -8.57 -3.26
N ARG A 6 4.50 -9.01 -4.53
CA ARG A 6 4.30 -10.42 -4.88
C ARG A 6 5.45 -11.31 -4.43
N SER A 7 6.70 -10.86 -4.52
CA SER A 7 7.86 -11.62 -4.02
C SER A 7 7.83 -11.80 -2.49
N HIS A 8 7.03 -11.01 -1.78
CA HIS A 8 6.81 -11.13 -0.34
C HIS A 8 5.46 -11.75 0.03
N GLY A 9 4.83 -12.51 -0.88
CA GLY A 9 3.63 -13.30 -0.58
C GLY A 9 2.31 -12.52 -0.65
N VAL A 10 2.32 -11.28 -1.17
CA VAL A 10 1.09 -10.51 -1.38
C VAL A 10 0.45 -10.92 -2.71
N HIS A 11 -0.64 -11.69 -2.63
CA HIS A 11 -1.28 -12.29 -3.82
C HIS A 11 -2.59 -11.62 -4.26
N ARG A 12 -3.30 -10.90 -3.36
CA ARG A 12 -4.61 -10.30 -3.64
C ARG A 12 -4.54 -8.79 -3.83
N ILE A 13 -3.98 -8.37 -4.96
CA ILE A 13 -3.81 -6.97 -5.33
C ILE A 13 -4.93 -6.57 -6.29
N TYR A 14 -5.86 -5.72 -5.84
CA TYR A 14 -6.93 -5.16 -6.68
C TYR A 14 -6.48 -3.82 -7.25
N GLY A 15 -6.72 -3.59 -8.55
CA GLY A 15 -6.31 -2.36 -9.24
C GLY A 15 -7.28 -1.19 -9.05
N ALA A 16 -6.82 -0.01 -9.44
CA ALA A 16 -7.49 1.29 -9.37
C ALA A 16 -8.98 1.28 -9.77
N VAL A 17 -9.82 1.99 -8.99
CA VAL A 17 -11.23 2.27 -9.32
C VAL A 17 -11.36 3.54 -10.17
N HIS A 18 -10.33 4.41 -10.21
CA HIS A 18 -10.37 5.68 -10.95
C HIS A 18 -8.99 6.09 -11.48
N VAL A 19 -8.94 6.88 -12.58
CA VAL A 19 -7.69 7.33 -13.21
C VAL A 19 -6.76 8.13 -12.27
N SER A 20 -7.34 8.73 -11.23
CA SER A 20 -6.62 9.52 -10.23
C SER A 20 -6.43 8.81 -8.88
N VAL A 21 -6.96 7.59 -8.73
CA VAL A 21 -6.92 6.83 -7.47
C VAL A 21 -6.61 5.36 -7.75
N SER A 22 -5.39 4.94 -7.41
CA SER A 22 -5.06 3.50 -7.35
C SER A 22 -5.30 2.97 -5.95
N VAL A 23 -5.98 1.83 -5.86
CA VAL A 23 -6.20 1.12 -4.59
C VAL A 23 -5.34 -0.14 -4.61
N LEU A 24 -4.90 -0.59 -3.44
CA LEU A 24 -4.23 -1.86 -3.23
C LEU A 24 -4.73 -2.43 -1.90
N SER A 25 -5.53 -3.48 -1.92
CA SER A 25 -5.87 -4.23 -0.71
C SER A 25 -4.83 -5.31 -0.47
N LEU A 26 -4.54 -5.60 0.79
CA LEU A 26 -3.58 -6.62 1.23
C LEU A 26 -4.29 -7.67 2.10
N PRO A 27 -3.78 -8.91 2.21
CA PRO A 27 -4.44 -10.01 2.93
C PRO A 27 -4.74 -9.73 4.41
N SER A 28 -4.00 -8.80 5.04
CA SER A 28 -4.20 -8.35 6.41
C SER A 28 -5.36 -7.36 6.61
N GLY A 29 -6.13 -7.07 5.55
CA GLY A 29 -7.21 -6.07 5.58
C GLY A 29 -6.73 -4.64 5.37
N ILE A 30 -5.44 -4.42 5.13
CA ILE A 30 -4.88 -3.10 4.82
C ILE A 30 -5.32 -2.69 3.41
N THR A 31 -5.89 -1.49 3.29
CA THR A 31 -6.19 -0.86 1.99
C THR A 31 -5.32 0.38 1.83
N VAL A 32 -4.50 0.36 0.78
CA VAL A 32 -3.60 1.44 0.39
C VAL A 32 -4.24 2.23 -0.74
N TRP A 33 -4.28 3.55 -0.55
CA TRP A 33 -4.79 4.52 -1.49
C TRP A 33 -3.63 5.31 -2.06
N CYS A 34 -3.53 5.40 -3.37
CA CYS A 34 -2.64 6.30 -4.06
C CYS A 34 -3.47 7.40 -4.71
N ARG A 35 -3.44 8.61 -4.16
CA ARG A 35 -4.20 9.78 -4.65
C ARG A 35 -3.37 11.04 -4.46
N SER A 36 -3.52 12.01 -5.36
CA SER A 36 -2.88 13.33 -5.26
C SER A 36 -1.35 13.29 -4.99
N GLY A 37 -0.65 12.29 -5.57
CA GLY A 37 0.80 12.15 -5.40
C GLY A 37 1.26 11.58 -4.06
N VAL A 38 0.37 10.98 -3.27
CA VAL A 38 0.72 10.28 -2.02
C VAL A 38 0.11 8.88 -1.96
N PHE A 39 0.81 7.99 -1.25
CA PHE A 39 0.28 6.72 -0.76
C PHE A 39 -0.21 6.89 0.67
N GLU A 40 -1.36 6.30 0.99
CA GLU A 40 -2.03 6.43 2.27
C GLU A 40 -2.69 5.11 2.68
N TRP A 41 -2.52 4.68 3.93
CA TRP A 41 -3.23 3.53 4.49
C TRP A 41 -3.36 3.63 6.01
N SER A 42 -4.26 2.82 6.57
CA SER A 42 -4.37 2.63 8.02
C SER A 42 -3.86 1.25 8.40
N SER A 43 -3.07 1.18 9.48
CA SER A 43 -2.68 -0.09 10.11
C SER A 43 -3.82 -0.64 10.97
N VAL A 44 -3.74 -1.93 11.31
CA VAL A 44 -4.73 -2.61 12.18
C VAL A 44 -4.84 -1.94 13.55
N GLY A 45 -3.78 -1.27 14.02
CA GLY A 45 -3.77 -0.47 15.25
C GLY A 45 -4.36 0.95 15.14
N GLY A 46 -4.98 1.29 14.00
CA GLY A 46 -5.57 2.61 13.76
C GLY A 46 -4.57 3.71 13.39
N GLY A 47 -3.29 3.37 13.23
CA GLY A 47 -2.26 4.31 12.79
C GLY A 47 -2.40 4.63 11.30
N ARG A 48 -2.51 5.92 10.94
CA ARG A 48 -2.55 6.37 9.55
C ARG A 48 -1.14 6.69 9.07
N THR A 49 -0.75 6.10 7.94
CA THR A 49 0.54 6.35 7.29
C THR A 49 0.30 7.06 5.96
N VAL A 50 1.08 8.11 5.70
CA VAL A 50 1.05 8.89 4.45
C VAL A 50 2.48 9.07 3.97
N VAL A 51 2.73 8.74 2.70
CA VAL A 51 4.07 8.76 2.10
C VAL A 51 3.99 9.37 0.70
N PRO A 52 4.91 10.25 0.29
CA PRO A 52 4.97 10.74 -1.08
C PRO A 52 5.11 9.61 -2.11
N ALA A 53 4.41 9.71 -3.24
CA ALA A 53 4.49 8.73 -4.32
C ALA A 53 5.85 8.76 -5.05
N ALA A 54 6.63 9.83 -4.88
CA ALA A 54 8.01 9.90 -5.37
C ALA A 54 8.92 8.85 -4.70
N ASP A 55 8.60 8.45 -3.45
CA ASP A 55 9.42 7.56 -2.64
C ASP A 55 8.90 6.13 -2.63
N VAL A 56 8.74 5.52 -3.82
CA VAL A 56 8.15 4.18 -3.98
C VAL A 56 8.86 3.10 -3.14
N GLN A 57 10.17 3.22 -2.91
CA GLN A 57 10.92 2.27 -2.08
C GLN A 57 10.52 2.36 -0.61
N GLU A 58 10.32 3.58 -0.10
CA GLU A 58 9.89 3.81 1.27
C GLU A 58 8.46 3.31 1.48
N VAL A 59 7.58 3.53 0.49
CA VAL A 59 6.22 2.98 0.48
C VAL A 59 6.27 1.45 0.61
N VAL A 60 7.08 0.77 -0.19
CA VAL A 60 7.21 -0.70 -0.13
C VAL A 60 7.74 -1.14 1.24
N ARG A 61 8.78 -0.48 1.75
CA ARG A 61 9.38 -0.79 3.06
C ARG A 61 8.36 -0.70 4.20
N LEU A 62 7.59 0.39 4.25
CA LEU A 62 6.59 0.61 5.29
C LEU A 62 5.40 -0.35 5.15
N LEU A 63 4.98 -0.68 3.93
CA LEU A 63 3.92 -1.66 3.71
C LEU A 63 4.33 -3.06 4.19
N LEU A 64 5.56 -3.48 3.90
CA LEU A 64 6.09 -4.76 4.40
C LEU A 64 6.18 -4.78 5.93
N ALA A 65 6.65 -3.69 6.54
CA ALA A 65 6.66 -3.56 7.99
C ALA A 65 5.25 -3.67 8.60
N THR A 66 4.23 -3.12 7.94
CA THR A 66 2.83 -3.17 8.42
C THR A 66 2.19 -4.56 8.24
N LEU A 67 2.73 -5.40 7.35
CA LEU A 67 2.22 -6.75 7.10
C LEU A 67 2.73 -7.80 8.10
N HIS A 68 3.82 -7.50 8.80
CA HIS A 68 4.50 -8.42 9.72
C HIS A 68 4.18 -8.12 11.20
N THR A 69 3.29 -7.15 11.46
CA THR A 69 2.80 -6.77 12.80
C THR A 69 1.48 -7.46 13.11
#